data_AF-A0A8C9GWS3-F1
#
_entry.id   AF-A0A8C9GWS3-F1
#
_cell.length_a   1.000
_cell.length_b   1.000
_cell.length_c   1.000
_cell.angle_alpha   90.00
_cell.angle_beta   90.00
_cell.angle_gamma   90.00
#
_symmetry.space_group_name_H-M   'P 1'
#
loop_
_entity.id
_entity.type
_entity.pdbx_description
1 polymer ?
#
loop_
_entity_poly.entity_id
_entity_poly.type
_entity_poly.pdbx_seq_one_letter_code
_entity_poly.pdbx_strand_id
1 'polypeptide(L)'
;MILKDHLRKEGKVSKEDYPITIVGDIHGQYYDLLKLLEVGGDPGKTQFLFLGDYVDRGSFSIEVLLLLYALKINYPDRIWLIRGNHECRQMTAFFNFRDECEYKYDIVVYYAFMESFDTIPLSAVINGKFLGVHGGLSPDLILLNQISSFTRFQEPPRSGIFCDILWSDPIDEDKEEHAIHNEAYFPNDIRGCSYFFGYNAATTFLEKNGLLSIIRAHEAQLEGYKIHQTNIKTGFPVVITIFSAPNYCDVYNNKGAVLKFDNNTLNIQQFSFSPHPYHLPNFMNLFTCLLNRGLD
;
A
#
# COMPACT_ATOMS: atom_id res chain seq x y z
N MET A 1 2.88 -22.17 7.18
CA MET A 1 1.77 -22.99 6.61
C MET A 1 0.44 -22.28 6.79
N ILE A 2 -0.02 -22.03 8.02
CA ILE A 2 -1.34 -21.39 8.32
C ILE A 2 -1.55 -20.04 7.62
N LEU A 3 -0.61 -19.09 7.71
CA LEU A 3 -0.76 -17.77 7.11
C LEU A 3 -0.91 -17.81 5.58
N LYS A 4 -0.04 -18.57 4.91
CA LYS A 4 -0.09 -18.74 3.44
C LYS A 4 -1.42 -19.35 3.01
N ASP A 5 -1.97 -20.28 3.80
CA ASP A 5 -3.27 -20.90 3.51
C ASP A 5 -4.44 -19.93 3.69
N HIS A 6 -4.37 -19.00 4.66
CA HIS A 6 -5.33 -17.91 4.80
C HIS A 6 -5.26 -16.98 3.57
N LEU A 7 -4.09 -16.41 3.28
CA LEU A 7 -3.91 -15.45 2.18
C LEU A 7 -4.25 -16.04 0.80
N ARG A 8 -3.99 -17.34 0.57
CA ARG A 8 -4.35 -18.03 -0.68
C ARG A 8 -5.85 -18.08 -0.95
N LYS A 9 -6.68 -18.20 0.09
CA LYS A 9 -8.13 -18.37 0.00
C LYS A 9 -8.91 -17.06 -0.06
N GLU A 10 -8.22 -15.93 0.11
CA GLU A 10 -8.86 -14.61 0.19
C GLU A 10 -9.15 -14.00 -1.18
N GLY A 11 -10.26 -13.27 -1.28
CA GLY A 11 -10.70 -12.62 -2.52
C GLY A 11 -11.73 -11.49 -2.38
N LYS A 12 -12.42 -11.35 -1.23
CA LYS A 12 -13.32 -10.23 -0.95
C LYS A 12 -13.28 -9.86 0.54
N VAL A 13 -13.27 -8.57 0.84
CA VAL A 13 -13.38 -8.03 2.20
C VAL A 13 -14.85 -7.71 2.43
N SER A 14 -15.63 -8.59 3.05
CA SER A 14 -17.04 -8.30 3.35
C SER A 14 -17.43 -8.77 4.74
N LYS A 15 -17.58 -7.83 5.68
CA LYS A 15 -18.53 -7.93 6.79
C LYS A 15 -19.00 -6.53 7.16
N GLU A 16 -20.28 -6.27 6.96
CA GLU A 16 -20.96 -4.98 7.25
C GLU A 16 -21.09 -4.70 8.76
N ASP A 17 -20.75 -5.70 9.60
CA ASP A 17 -21.02 -5.66 11.04
C ASP A 17 -19.96 -4.92 11.89
N TYR A 18 -18.83 -4.50 11.30
CA TYR A 18 -17.77 -3.80 12.05
C TYR A 18 -17.24 -2.58 11.31
N PRO A 19 -16.82 -1.53 12.04
CA PRO A 19 -16.06 -0.44 11.45
C PRO A 19 -14.78 -0.97 10.82
N ILE A 20 -14.38 -0.35 9.70
CA ILE A 20 -13.15 -0.69 8.97
C ILE A 20 -12.23 0.52 8.89
N THR A 21 -10.96 0.29 9.23
CA THR A 21 -9.87 1.25 9.07
C THR A 21 -9.01 0.83 7.89
N ILE A 22 -8.93 1.68 6.87
CA ILE A 22 -8.11 1.49 5.68
C ILE A 22 -6.80 2.26 5.84
N VAL A 23 -5.71 1.58 5.56
CA VAL A 23 -4.34 1.99 5.87
C VAL A 23 -3.52 1.97 4.58
N GLY A 24 -2.79 3.05 4.30
CA GLY A 24 -1.87 3.15 3.17
C GLY A 24 -0.49 2.56 3.50
N ASP A 25 0.54 3.10 2.85
CA ASP A 25 1.93 2.64 2.95
C ASP A 25 2.47 2.77 4.38
N ILE A 26 3.32 1.82 4.78
CA ILE A 26 3.96 1.75 6.10
C ILE A 26 5.49 1.85 5.99
N HIS A 27 6.08 1.27 4.95
CA HIS A 27 7.51 1.36 4.63
C HIS A 27 8.46 1.15 5.82
N GLY A 28 8.29 0.05 6.55
CA GLY A 28 9.18 -0.32 7.65
C GLY A 28 9.20 0.67 8.83
N GLN A 29 8.21 1.56 8.95
CA GLN A 29 8.07 2.48 10.09
C GLN A 29 7.30 1.81 11.24
N TYR A 30 7.93 0.83 11.89
CA TYR A 30 7.30 0.02 12.96
C TYR A 30 6.71 0.85 14.12
N TYR A 31 7.42 1.90 14.56
CA TYR A 31 6.96 2.73 15.68
C TYR A 31 5.74 3.57 15.32
N ASP A 32 5.65 4.00 14.06
CA ASP A 32 4.46 4.68 13.54
C ASP A 32 3.31 3.70 13.33
N LEU A 33 3.58 2.44 12.97
CA LEU A 33 2.56 1.39 12.95
C LEU A 33 1.93 1.17 14.33
N LEU A 34 2.71 1.22 15.42
CA LEU A 34 2.15 1.17 16.78
C LEU A 34 1.21 2.34 17.02
N LYS A 35 1.62 3.56 16.63
CA LYS A 35 0.76 4.74 16.74
C LYS A 35 -0.49 4.63 15.88
N LEU A 36 -0.36 4.08 14.68
CA LEU A 36 -1.45 3.82 13.75
C LEU A 36 -2.50 2.90 14.37
N LEU A 37 -2.09 1.83 15.05
CA LEU A 37 -3.02 0.91 15.71
C LEU A 37 -3.75 1.59 16.87
N GLU A 38 -3.11 2.51 17.60
CA GLU A 38 -3.79 3.31 18.64
C GLU A 38 -4.90 4.21 18.04
N VAL A 39 -4.63 4.88 16.91
CA VAL A 39 -5.60 5.80 16.28
C VAL A 39 -6.65 5.07 15.43
N GLY A 40 -6.26 3.97 14.80
CA GLY A 40 -7.09 3.15 13.92
C GLY A 40 -8.11 2.31 14.68
N GLY A 41 -7.85 2.00 15.95
CA GLY A 41 -8.73 1.26 16.84
C GLY A 41 -8.23 -0.13 17.19
N ASP A 42 -8.86 -0.76 18.18
CA ASP A 42 -8.49 -2.09 18.68
C ASP A 42 -8.67 -3.17 17.58
N PRO A 43 -7.61 -3.87 17.14
CA PRO A 43 -7.70 -4.95 16.15
C PRO A 43 -8.65 -6.10 16.54
N GLY A 44 -8.94 -6.27 17.83
CA GLY A 44 -9.94 -7.24 18.30
C GLY A 44 -11.39 -6.81 18.05
N LYS A 45 -11.63 -5.53 17.75
CA LYS A 45 -12.98 -4.93 17.60
C LYS A 45 -13.19 -4.20 16.27
N THR A 46 -12.11 -3.82 15.59
CA THR A 46 -12.12 -3.05 14.34
C THR A 46 -11.51 -3.89 13.22
N GLN A 47 -12.08 -3.82 12.02
CA GLN A 47 -11.45 -4.40 10.83
C GLN A 47 -10.36 -3.47 10.31
N PHE A 48 -9.27 -4.02 9.79
CA PHE A 48 -8.22 -3.27 9.11
C PHE A 48 -8.02 -3.81 7.70
N LEU A 49 -7.90 -2.89 6.74
CA LEU A 49 -7.43 -3.19 5.40
C LEU A 49 -6.16 -2.39 5.13
N PHE A 50 -5.04 -3.09 4.98
CA PHE A 50 -3.77 -2.46 4.63
C PHE A 50 -3.51 -2.59 3.13
N LEU A 51 -3.22 -1.45 2.49
CA LEU A 51 -3.11 -1.30 1.04
C LEU A 51 -1.74 -1.63 0.46
N GLY A 52 -0.83 -2.25 1.22
CA GLY A 52 0.49 -2.69 0.76
C GLY A 52 1.64 -1.82 1.25
N ASP A 53 2.82 -2.04 0.69
CA ASP A 53 4.07 -1.32 0.99
C ASP A 53 4.40 -1.33 2.48
N TYR A 54 4.56 -2.55 2.99
CA TYR A 54 4.93 -2.84 4.37
C TYR A 54 6.43 -2.65 4.60
N VAL A 55 7.22 -2.86 3.56
CA VAL A 55 8.68 -2.99 3.62
C VAL A 55 9.41 -1.88 2.87
N ASP A 56 10.74 -1.93 2.98
CA ASP A 56 11.73 -1.02 2.44
C ASP A 56 11.65 0.40 3.04
N ARG A 57 12.71 1.17 2.78
CA ARG A 57 12.90 2.58 3.16
C ARG A 57 13.15 2.76 4.64
N GLY A 58 12.22 2.35 5.48
CA GLY A 58 12.40 2.25 6.93
C GLY A 58 13.34 1.11 7.31
N SER A 59 13.83 1.12 8.55
CA SER A 59 14.78 0.12 9.08
C SER A 59 14.12 -0.98 9.92
N PHE A 60 12.78 -1.03 9.97
CA PHE A 60 12.01 -1.95 10.80
C PHE A 60 10.92 -2.70 10.02
N SER A 61 11.21 -3.05 8.76
CA SER A 61 10.29 -3.76 7.87
C SER A 61 9.97 -5.16 8.39
N ILE A 62 10.95 -5.86 8.96
CA ILE A 62 10.72 -7.21 9.50
C ILE A 62 9.75 -7.16 10.68
N GLU A 63 9.93 -6.20 11.59
CA GLU A 63 9.06 -6.02 12.75
C GLU A 63 7.63 -5.65 12.32
N VAL A 64 7.49 -4.79 11.30
CA VAL A 64 6.19 -4.49 10.66
C VAL A 64 5.51 -5.77 10.18
N LEU A 65 6.20 -6.58 9.38
CA LEU A 65 5.62 -7.82 8.84
C LEU A 65 5.29 -8.83 9.92
N LEU A 66 6.17 -9.03 10.91
CA LEU A 66 5.94 -9.96 12.01
C LEU A 66 4.69 -9.56 12.82
N LEU A 67 4.51 -8.27 13.09
CA LEU A 67 3.32 -7.76 13.77
C LEU A 67 2.05 -7.95 12.92
N LEU A 68 2.08 -7.53 11.65
CA LEU A 68 0.92 -7.67 10.75
C LEU A 68 0.54 -9.14 10.53
N TYR A 69 1.52 -10.03 10.40
CA TYR A 69 1.27 -11.47 10.27
C TYR A 69 0.73 -12.08 11.55
N ALA A 70 1.23 -11.67 12.72
CA ALA A 70 0.66 -12.09 13.99
C ALA A 70 -0.80 -11.61 14.12
N LEU A 71 -1.10 -10.36 13.77
CA LEU A 71 -2.47 -9.83 13.74
C LEU A 71 -3.35 -10.61 12.76
N LYS A 72 -2.86 -10.92 11.56
CA LYS A 72 -3.60 -11.71 10.56
C LYS A 72 -3.90 -13.14 11.02
N ILE A 73 -2.97 -13.77 11.72
CA ILE A 73 -3.17 -15.13 12.26
C ILE A 73 -4.21 -15.11 13.39
N ASN A 74 -4.16 -14.12 14.28
CA ASN A 74 -5.07 -14.02 15.42
C ASN A 74 -6.47 -13.51 15.04
N TYR A 75 -6.57 -12.67 14.01
CA TYR A 75 -7.83 -12.03 13.58
C TYR A 75 -8.02 -12.16 12.06
N PRO A 76 -8.12 -13.39 11.53
CA PRO A 76 -8.11 -13.65 10.09
C PRO A 76 -9.27 -13.04 9.32
N ASP A 77 -10.40 -12.78 9.99
CA ASP A 77 -11.60 -12.17 9.41
C ASP A 77 -11.72 -10.66 9.68
N ARG A 78 -10.72 -10.07 10.35
CA ARG A 78 -10.67 -8.62 10.63
C ARG A 78 -9.47 -7.93 10.00
N ILE A 79 -8.36 -8.63 9.83
CA ILE A 79 -7.13 -8.06 9.27
C ILE A 79 -7.00 -8.51 7.83
N TRP A 80 -6.94 -7.56 6.91
CA TRP A 80 -6.84 -7.79 5.47
C TRP A 80 -5.60 -7.09 4.95
N LEU A 81 -4.81 -7.81 4.17
CA LEU A 81 -3.56 -7.35 3.58
C LEU A 81 -3.68 -7.47 2.07
N ILE A 82 -3.43 -6.39 1.33
CA ILE A 82 -3.26 -6.45 -0.12
C ILE A 82 -1.82 -6.07 -0.49
N ARG A 83 -1.36 -6.56 -1.65
CA ARG A 83 0.03 -6.45 -2.08
C ARG A 83 0.30 -5.03 -2.58
N GLY A 84 1.39 -4.42 -2.12
CA GLY A 84 1.98 -3.23 -2.70
C GLY A 84 3.07 -3.55 -3.71
N ASN A 85 3.65 -2.52 -4.33
CA ASN A 85 4.71 -2.74 -5.31
C ASN A 85 6.04 -3.12 -4.64
N HIS A 86 6.24 -2.78 -3.36
CA HIS A 86 7.42 -3.17 -2.60
C HIS A 86 7.41 -4.64 -2.14
N GLU A 87 6.26 -5.32 -2.13
CA GLU A 87 6.19 -6.75 -1.80
C GLU A 87 6.63 -7.64 -2.99
N CYS A 88 7.82 -7.40 -3.53
CA CYS A 88 8.39 -8.16 -4.64
C CYS A 88 9.92 -8.25 -4.54
N ARG A 89 10.49 -9.31 -5.14
CA ARG A 89 11.94 -9.57 -5.10
C ARG A 89 12.74 -8.43 -5.74
N GLN A 90 12.20 -7.82 -6.81
CA GLN A 90 12.88 -6.75 -7.51
C GLN A 90 13.08 -5.51 -6.63
N MET A 91 12.04 -5.07 -5.90
CA MET A 91 12.14 -3.90 -5.04
C MET A 91 12.96 -4.18 -3.79
N THR A 92 12.71 -5.30 -3.11
CA THR A 92 13.37 -5.61 -1.84
C THR A 92 14.85 -5.93 -1.98
N ALA A 93 15.29 -6.36 -3.16
CA ALA A 93 16.71 -6.54 -3.47
C ALA A 93 17.40 -5.25 -3.94
N PHE A 94 16.64 -4.26 -4.43
CA PHE A 94 17.17 -2.96 -4.84
C PHE A 94 17.25 -1.98 -3.67
N PHE A 95 16.25 -1.99 -2.79
CA PHE A 95 16.23 -1.24 -1.54
C PHE A 95 16.85 -2.06 -0.41
N ASN A 96 16.38 -1.88 0.83
CA ASN A 96 17.06 -2.34 2.03
C ASN A 96 16.41 -3.54 2.71
N PHE A 97 15.24 -4.05 2.27
CA PHE A 97 14.59 -5.14 2.99
C PHE A 97 15.36 -6.46 2.95
N ARG A 98 16.02 -6.77 1.83
CA ARG A 98 16.88 -7.96 1.76
C ARG A 98 18.05 -7.85 2.74
N ASP A 99 18.74 -6.72 2.74
CA ASP A 99 19.86 -6.46 3.64
C ASP A 99 19.40 -6.46 5.11
N GLU A 100 18.20 -5.94 5.40
CA GLU A 100 17.57 -5.99 6.72
C GLU A 100 17.39 -7.44 7.20
N CYS A 101 16.91 -8.33 6.32
CA CYS A 101 16.75 -9.75 6.63
C CYS A 101 18.09 -10.43 6.91
N GLU A 102 19.09 -10.20 6.06
CA GLU A 102 20.43 -10.81 6.24
C GLU A 102 21.14 -10.25 7.49
N TYR A 103 20.90 -9.00 7.86
CA TYR A 103 21.47 -8.38 9.05
C TYR A 103 20.82 -8.86 10.35
N LYS A 104 19.48 -8.88 10.41
CA LYS A 104 18.73 -9.21 11.65
C LYS A 104 18.52 -10.71 11.84
N TYR A 105 18.46 -11.47 10.74
CA TYR A 105 18.17 -12.89 10.72
C TYR A 105 19.10 -13.61 9.73
N ASP A 106 18.57 -14.07 8.59
CA ASP A 106 19.32 -14.72 7.52
C ASP A 106 18.56 -14.62 6.18
N ILE A 107 19.21 -15.10 5.11
CA ILE A 107 18.64 -15.14 3.77
C ILE A 107 17.45 -16.12 3.65
N VAL A 108 17.34 -17.12 4.54
CA VAL A 108 16.23 -18.07 4.55
C VAL A 108 14.93 -17.36 4.95
N VAL A 109 15.01 -16.45 5.94
CA VAL A 109 13.90 -15.58 6.34
C VAL A 109 13.46 -14.68 5.18
N TYR A 110 14.40 -14.09 4.44
CA TYR A 110 14.09 -13.29 3.25
C TYR A 110 13.27 -14.09 2.22
N TYR A 111 13.74 -15.28 1.84
CA TYR A 111 13.01 -16.12 0.88
C TYR A 111 11.65 -16.58 1.42
N ALA A 112 11.52 -16.81 2.73
CA ALA A 112 10.23 -17.11 3.34
C ALA A 112 9.23 -15.96 3.19
N PHE A 113 9.68 -14.70 3.31
CA PHE A 113 8.86 -13.52 3.04
C PHE A 113 8.51 -13.40 1.55
N MET A 114 9.45 -13.64 0.64
CA MET A 114 9.16 -13.59 -0.81
C MET A 114 8.05 -14.58 -1.21
N GLU A 115 8.12 -15.81 -0.70
CA GLU A 115 7.04 -16.78 -0.92
C GLU A 115 5.71 -16.37 -0.26
N SER A 116 5.75 -15.60 0.82
CA SER A 116 4.55 -15.06 1.47
C SER A 116 3.93 -13.95 0.62
N PHE A 117 4.75 -13.03 0.11
CA PHE A 117 4.33 -11.92 -0.74
C PHE A 117 3.59 -12.37 -1.99
N ASP A 118 4.03 -13.48 -2.60
CA ASP A 118 3.35 -14.08 -3.75
C ASP A 118 1.91 -14.53 -3.44
N THR A 119 1.56 -14.73 -2.17
CA THR A 119 0.20 -15.13 -1.78
C THR A 119 -0.75 -13.98 -1.48
N ILE A 120 -0.23 -12.76 -1.26
CA ILE A 120 -1.02 -11.61 -0.83
C ILE A 120 -2.02 -11.22 -1.93
N PRO A 121 -3.32 -11.04 -1.62
CA PRO A 121 -4.32 -10.53 -2.54
C PRO A 121 -3.93 -9.20 -3.20
N LEU A 122 -4.44 -8.91 -4.40
CA LEU A 122 -4.07 -7.69 -5.15
C LEU A 122 -5.07 -6.55 -4.99
N SER A 123 -6.28 -6.86 -4.52
CA SER A 123 -7.37 -5.89 -4.41
C SER A 123 -8.37 -6.34 -3.36
N ALA A 124 -9.13 -5.38 -2.84
CA ALA A 124 -10.28 -5.61 -1.99
C ALA A 124 -11.50 -4.86 -2.52
N VAL A 125 -12.70 -5.38 -2.28
CA VAL A 125 -13.94 -4.63 -2.45
C VAL A 125 -14.49 -4.34 -1.08
N ILE A 126 -14.64 -3.07 -0.71
CA ILE A 126 -15.14 -2.66 0.60
C ILE A 126 -16.61 -2.27 0.46
N ASN A 127 -17.48 -2.86 1.28
CA ASN A 127 -18.93 -2.61 1.32
C ASN A 127 -19.64 -2.68 -0.03
N GLY A 128 -19.11 -3.45 -0.98
CA GLY A 128 -19.64 -3.53 -2.35
C GLY A 128 -19.60 -2.22 -3.14
N LYS A 129 -18.91 -1.19 -2.65
CA LYS A 129 -18.92 0.17 -3.21
C LYS A 129 -17.54 0.73 -3.49
N PHE A 130 -16.50 0.31 -2.78
CA PHE A 130 -15.16 0.85 -2.96
C PHE A 130 -14.20 -0.22 -3.45
N LEU A 131 -13.37 0.12 -4.43
CA LEU A 131 -12.23 -0.70 -4.83
C LEU A 131 -11.01 -0.27 -4.02
N GLY A 132 -10.45 -1.16 -3.21
CA GLY A 132 -9.14 -1.00 -2.56
C GLY A 132 -8.04 -1.64 -3.40
N VAL A 133 -7.06 -0.86 -3.84
CA VAL A 133 -5.86 -1.32 -4.57
C VAL A 133 -4.64 -0.53 -4.07
N HIS A 134 -3.43 -1.01 -4.31
CA HIS A 134 -2.24 -0.25 -3.93
C HIS A 134 -1.96 0.90 -4.92
N GLY A 135 -1.74 0.50 -6.18
CA GLY A 135 -1.59 1.32 -7.38
C GLY A 135 -2.91 1.98 -7.79
N GLY A 136 -3.47 1.52 -8.90
CA GLY A 136 -4.72 2.06 -9.42
C GLY A 136 -5.27 1.22 -10.56
N LEU A 137 -5.53 1.86 -11.69
CA LEU A 137 -6.19 1.24 -12.85
C LEU A 137 -5.20 0.86 -13.95
N SER A 138 -5.65 -0.06 -14.81
CA SER A 138 -4.97 -0.48 -16.02
C SER A 138 -5.85 -0.17 -17.24
N PRO A 139 -5.27 0.19 -18.40
CA PRO A 139 -6.03 0.26 -19.65
C PRO A 139 -6.71 -1.07 -20.01
N ASP A 140 -6.15 -2.21 -19.56
CA ASP A 140 -6.69 -3.55 -19.79
C ASP A 140 -7.72 -3.97 -18.72
N LEU A 141 -7.85 -3.21 -17.62
CA LEU A 141 -8.78 -3.47 -16.52
C LEU A 141 -10.12 -2.77 -16.75
N ILE A 142 -11.05 -3.48 -17.37
CA ILE A 142 -12.38 -3.00 -17.74
C ILE A 142 -13.43 -3.44 -16.70
N LEU A 143 -13.34 -4.69 -16.25
CA LEU A 143 -14.22 -5.34 -15.29
C LEU A 143 -13.41 -5.83 -14.09
N LEU A 144 -13.97 -5.66 -12.89
CA LEU A 144 -13.35 -6.04 -11.62
C LEU A 144 -12.98 -7.53 -11.56
N ASN A 145 -13.76 -8.40 -12.21
CA ASN A 145 -13.49 -9.84 -12.24
C ASN A 145 -12.20 -10.21 -12.99
N GLN A 146 -11.66 -9.32 -13.84
CA GLN A 146 -10.40 -9.56 -14.54
C GLN A 146 -9.21 -9.67 -13.59
N ILE A 147 -9.27 -9.05 -12.40
CA ILE A 147 -8.22 -9.17 -11.38
C ILE A 147 -8.08 -10.63 -10.90
N SER A 148 -9.18 -11.39 -10.93
CA SER A 148 -9.17 -12.81 -10.57
C SER A 148 -8.87 -13.75 -11.76
N SER A 149 -8.65 -13.21 -12.96
CA SER A 149 -8.47 -14.03 -14.19
C SER A 149 -7.05 -14.56 -14.39
N PHE A 150 -6.06 -14.00 -13.67
CA PHE A 150 -4.68 -14.42 -13.72
C PHE A 150 -4.19 -14.89 -12.35
N THR A 151 -3.11 -15.70 -12.35
CA THR A 151 -2.51 -16.16 -11.09
C THR A 151 -1.70 -15.03 -10.46
N ARG A 152 -1.96 -14.72 -9.19
CA ARG A 152 -1.16 -13.77 -8.41
C ARG A 152 0.08 -14.39 -7.76
N PHE A 153 0.16 -15.74 -7.75
CA PHE A 153 1.21 -16.53 -7.07
C PHE A 153 2.54 -16.53 -7.83
N GLN A 154 3.03 -15.34 -8.11
CA GLN A 154 4.25 -15.10 -8.87
C GLN A 154 4.82 -13.72 -8.52
N GLU A 155 6.06 -13.49 -8.93
CA GLU A 155 6.63 -12.14 -8.99
C GLU A 155 5.76 -11.24 -9.90
N PRO A 156 5.49 -9.98 -9.52
CA PRO A 156 4.78 -9.06 -10.39
C PRO A 156 5.46 -8.96 -11.77
N PRO A 157 4.71 -9.12 -12.88
CA PRO A 157 5.26 -8.96 -14.21
C PRO A 157 5.64 -7.49 -14.47
N ARG A 158 6.43 -7.24 -15.51
CA ARG A 158 6.85 -5.88 -15.90
C ARG A 158 5.76 -5.06 -16.59
N SER A 159 4.65 -5.68 -16.99
CA SER A 159 3.51 -5.04 -17.66
C SER A 159 2.21 -5.83 -17.48
N GLY A 160 1.09 -5.20 -17.83
CA GLY A 160 -0.26 -5.77 -17.77
C GLY A 160 -0.93 -5.52 -16.42
N ILE A 161 -2.20 -5.93 -16.31
CA ILE A 161 -3.09 -5.61 -15.16
C ILE A 161 -2.43 -5.84 -13.78
N PHE A 162 -1.66 -6.92 -13.61
CA PHE A 162 -0.98 -7.19 -12.34
C PHE A 162 0.07 -6.11 -12.03
N CYS A 163 0.92 -5.74 -13.00
CA CYS A 163 1.85 -4.63 -12.83
C CYS A 163 1.09 -3.34 -12.51
N ASP A 164 0.06 -3.03 -13.31
CA ASP A 164 -0.59 -1.73 -13.27
C ASP A 164 -1.36 -1.48 -11.97
N ILE A 165 -2.04 -2.51 -11.41
CA ILE A 165 -2.73 -2.41 -10.11
C ILE A 165 -1.76 -2.11 -8.96
N LEU A 166 -0.47 -2.41 -9.11
CA LEU A 166 0.56 -2.08 -8.12
C LEU A 166 1.26 -0.74 -8.42
N TRP A 167 1.33 -0.30 -9.67
CA TRP A 167 2.25 0.77 -10.09
C TRP A 167 1.59 1.99 -10.74
N SER A 168 0.33 1.93 -11.16
CA SER A 168 -0.31 3.07 -11.83
C SER A 168 -0.60 4.20 -10.84
N ASP A 169 -0.54 5.44 -11.33
CA ASP A 169 -0.85 6.64 -10.54
C ASP A 169 -2.02 7.42 -11.17
N PRO A 170 -2.89 8.07 -10.37
CA PRO A 170 -3.83 9.02 -10.91
C PRO A 170 -3.10 10.25 -11.48
N ILE A 171 -3.73 10.93 -12.43
CA ILE A 171 -3.29 12.26 -12.84
C ILE A 171 -3.41 13.21 -11.65
N ASP A 172 -2.26 13.71 -11.18
CA ASP A 172 -2.20 14.81 -10.22
C ASP A 172 -2.69 16.12 -10.86
N GLU A 173 -3.86 16.61 -10.45
CA GLU A 173 -4.48 17.81 -11.01
C GLU A 173 -3.74 19.11 -10.69
N ASP A 174 -2.87 19.08 -9.68
CA ASP A 174 -2.11 20.25 -9.25
C ASP A 174 -0.83 20.44 -10.10
N LYS A 175 -0.49 19.46 -10.95
CA LYS A 175 0.70 19.48 -11.81
C LYS A 175 0.35 19.89 -13.24
N GLU A 176 0.94 21.01 -13.69
CA GLU A 176 0.73 21.55 -15.04
C GLU A 176 1.07 20.55 -16.16
N GLU A 177 2.11 19.72 -15.98
CA GLU A 177 2.53 18.71 -16.96
C GLU A 177 1.42 17.69 -17.23
N HIS A 178 0.67 17.31 -16.19
CA HIS A 178 -0.43 16.36 -16.34
C HIS A 178 -1.69 17.00 -16.96
N ALA A 179 -1.88 18.31 -16.80
CA ALA A 179 -3.03 19.03 -17.36
C ALA A 179 -3.05 19.07 -18.90
N ILE A 180 -1.93 18.75 -19.55
CA ILE A 180 -1.80 18.71 -21.02
C ILE A 180 -2.37 17.39 -21.58
N HIS A 181 -2.49 16.35 -20.76
CA HIS A 181 -2.92 15.03 -21.19
C HIS A 181 -4.44 14.87 -21.07
N ASN A 182 -5.11 14.89 -22.23
CA ASN A 182 -6.55 14.61 -22.34
C ASN A 182 -6.88 13.11 -22.48
N GLU A 183 -5.86 12.24 -22.52
CA GLU A 183 -6.02 10.81 -22.70
C GLU A 183 -6.48 10.12 -21.41
N ALA A 184 -7.23 9.02 -21.55
CA ALA A 184 -7.70 8.24 -20.40
C ALA A 184 -6.52 7.59 -19.63
N TYR A 185 -5.49 7.18 -20.38
CA TYR A 185 -4.26 6.59 -19.87
C TYR A 185 -3.07 7.09 -20.69
N PHE A 186 -1.93 7.36 -20.05
CA PHE A 186 -0.66 7.65 -20.73
C PHE A 186 0.52 7.08 -19.94
N PRO A 187 1.70 6.86 -20.55
CA PRO A 187 2.84 6.23 -19.88
C PRO A 187 3.25 6.93 -18.58
N ASN A 188 3.56 6.16 -17.53
CA ASN A 188 4.04 6.73 -16.27
C ASN A 188 5.57 6.82 -16.25
N ASP A 189 6.08 7.97 -16.68
CA ASP A 189 7.51 8.24 -16.73
C ASP A 189 8.14 8.41 -15.33
N ILE A 190 7.36 8.73 -14.30
CA ILE A 190 7.85 8.82 -12.91
C ILE A 190 8.22 7.43 -12.39
N ARG A 191 7.41 6.42 -12.71
CA ARG A 191 7.64 5.02 -12.29
C ARG A 191 8.49 4.25 -13.29
N GLY A 192 8.58 4.70 -14.54
CA GLY A 192 9.28 4.00 -15.63
C GLY A 192 8.58 2.71 -16.08
N CYS A 193 7.33 2.49 -15.65
CA CYS A 193 6.45 1.39 -16.01
C CYS A 193 5.00 1.77 -15.70
N SER A 194 4.02 0.97 -16.13
CA SER A 194 2.59 1.26 -15.93
C SER A 194 2.16 2.60 -16.55
N TYR A 195 1.03 3.14 -16.09
CA TYR A 195 0.33 4.28 -16.67
C TYR A 195 -0.09 5.29 -15.61
N PHE A 196 -0.20 6.55 -16.03
CA PHE A 196 -1.09 7.50 -15.39
C PHE A 196 -2.52 7.23 -15.86
N PHE A 197 -3.51 7.36 -14.98
CA PHE A 197 -4.93 7.25 -15.32
C PHE A 197 -5.71 8.52 -14.93
N GLY A 198 -6.53 9.01 -15.85
CA GLY A 198 -7.28 10.25 -15.66
C GLY A 198 -8.67 10.07 -15.07
N TYR A 199 -9.33 11.19 -14.78
CA TYR A 199 -10.71 11.25 -14.28
C TYR A 199 -11.69 10.43 -15.16
N ASN A 200 -11.56 10.51 -16.48
CA ASN A 200 -12.42 9.78 -17.42
C ASN A 200 -12.22 8.25 -17.34
N ALA A 201 -10.99 7.79 -17.13
CA ALA A 201 -10.71 6.36 -16.92
C ALA A 201 -11.34 5.87 -15.62
N ALA A 202 -11.13 6.60 -14.53
CA ALA A 202 -11.67 6.27 -13.21
C ALA A 202 -13.21 6.23 -13.20
N THR A 203 -13.86 7.28 -13.71
CA THR A 203 -15.33 7.35 -13.76
C THR A 203 -15.93 6.25 -14.63
N THR A 204 -15.36 5.99 -15.82
CA THR A 204 -15.83 4.92 -16.71
C THR A 204 -15.73 3.56 -16.04
N PHE A 205 -14.60 3.27 -15.37
CA PHE A 205 -14.41 2.02 -14.64
C PHE A 205 -15.41 1.87 -13.50
N LEU A 206 -15.58 2.92 -12.69
CA LEU A 206 -16.52 2.94 -11.55
C LEU A 206 -17.95 2.68 -12.00
N GLU A 207 -18.43 3.38 -13.04
CA GLU A 207 -19.77 3.21 -13.59
C GLU A 207 -19.99 1.79 -14.11
N LYS A 208 -19.02 1.25 -14.84
CA LYS A 208 -19.12 -0.09 -15.44
C LYS A 208 -19.16 -1.21 -14.40
N ASN A 209 -18.58 -0.98 -13.22
CA ASN A 209 -18.49 -1.96 -12.15
C ASN A 209 -19.45 -1.68 -10.97
N GLY A 210 -20.30 -0.64 -11.07
CA GLY A 210 -21.26 -0.28 -10.02
C GLY A 210 -20.60 0.18 -8.71
N LEU A 211 -19.39 0.73 -8.79
CA LEU A 211 -18.60 1.22 -7.66
C LEU A 211 -18.75 2.74 -7.50
N LEU A 212 -18.44 3.24 -6.30
CA LEU A 212 -18.52 4.65 -5.92
C LEU A 212 -17.16 5.36 -6.02
N SER A 213 -16.08 4.71 -5.61
CA SER A 213 -14.74 5.31 -5.55
C SER A 213 -13.63 4.25 -5.50
N ILE A 214 -12.42 4.67 -5.87
CA ILE A 214 -11.18 3.89 -5.75
C ILE A 214 -10.41 4.42 -4.55
N ILE A 215 -10.05 3.55 -3.61
CA ILE A 215 -9.22 3.88 -2.45
C ILE A 215 -7.85 3.24 -2.67
N ARG A 216 -6.81 4.08 -2.67
CA ARG A 216 -5.45 3.68 -3.04
C ARG A 216 -4.37 4.24 -2.12
N ALA A 217 -3.11 3.84 -2.32
CA ALA A 217 -1.95 4.27 -1.53
C ALA A 217 -0.77 4.76 -2.41
N HIS A 218 0.48 4.28 -2.22
CA HIS A 218 1.66 4.39 -3.12
C HIS A 218 2.29 5.78 -3.35
N GLU A 219 1.54 6.87 -3.18
CA GLU A 219 2.02 8.24 -3.37
C GLU A 219 2.00 8.99 -2.04
N ALA A 220 3.19 9.38 -1.57
CA ALA A 220 3.34 10.18 -0.36
C ALA A 220 2.55 11.49 -0.44
N GLN A 221 1.76 11.77 0.60
CA GLN A 221 0.92 12.97 0.70
C GLN A 221 1.34 13.80 1.91
N LEU A 222 1.47 15.13 1.74
CA LEU A 222 1.86 16.03 2.83
C LEU A 222 0.91 15.92 4.03
N GLU A 223 -0.39 15.84 3.77
CA GLU A 223 -1.43 15.70 4.79
C GLU A 223 -1.76 14.22 5.10
N GLY A 224 -1.01 13.27 4.56
CA GLY A 224 -1.27 11.83 4.69
C GLY A 224 -2.44 11.32 3.84
N TYR A 225 -3.11 12.18 3.09
CA TYR A 225 -4.15 11.79 2.13
C TYR A 225 -4.29 12.82 1.01
N LYS A 226 -4.91 12.39 -0.11
CA LYS A 226 -5.41 13.27 -1.17
C LYS A 226 -6.79 12.80 -1.61
N ILE A 227 -7.73 13.76 -1.66
CA ILE A 227 -9.05 13.55 -2.26
C ILE A 227 -8.97 14.12 -3.67
N HIS A 228 -9.03 13.24 -4.67
CA HIS A 228 -9.00 13.63 -6.09
C HIS A 228 -10.37 14.14 -6.54
N GLN A 229 -10.48 14.52 -7.81
CA GLN A 229 -11.72 15.05 -8.39
C GLN A 229 -13.01 14.32 -7.97
N THR A 230 -14.07 15.10 -7.76
CA THR A 230 -15.40 14.58 -7.41
C THR A 230 -16.15 14.14 -8.66
N ASN A 231 -16.73 12.93 -8.61
CA ASN A 231 -17.64 12.48 -9.64
C ASN A 231 -18.92 13.32 -9.63
N ILE A 232 -19.18 14.02 -10.72
CA ILE A 232 -20.32 14.96 -10.86
C ILE A 232 -21.67 14.25 -10.65
N LYS A 233 -21.80 12.98 -11.06
CA LYS A 233 -23.07 12.23 -10.95
C LYS A 233 -23.35 11.77 -9.52
N THR A 234 -22.32 11.36 -8.78
CA THR A 234 -22.48 10.79 -7.44
C THR A 234 -22.20 11.79 -6.31
N GLY A 235 -21.55 12.92 -6.62
CA GLY A 235 -21.09 13.88 -5.63
C GLY A 235 -19.97 13.36 -4.73
N PHE A 236 -19.32 12.25 -5.11
CA PHE A 236 -18.31 11.57 -4.31
C PHE A 236 -16.93 11.53 -5.02
N PRO A 237 -15.81 11.64 -4.30
CA PRO A 237 -14.46 11.57 -4.90
C PRO A 237 -14.25 10.31 -5.76
N VAL A 238 -13.69 10.46 -6.96
CA VAL A 238 -13.42 9.30 -7.83
C VAL A 238 -12.30 8.42 -7.29
N VAL A 239 -11.30 9.05 -6.68
CA VAL A 239 -10.11 8.41 -6.13
C VAL A 239 -9.78 9.07 -4.79
N ILE A 240 -9.36 8.27 -3.82
CA ILE A 240 -8.82 8.72 -2.54
C ILE A 240 -7.46 8.06 -2.36
N THR A 241 -6.40 8.85 -2.25
CA THR A 241 -5.07 8.38 -1.88
C THR A 241 -4.91 8.49 -0.36
N ILE A 242 -4.51 7.42 0.30
CA ILE A 242 -4.20 7.35 1.73
C ILE A 242 -2.73 6.95 1.89
N PHE A 243 -2.01 7.67 2.74
CA PHE A 243 -0.59 7.43 3.02
C PHE A 243 -0.36 7.44 4.54
N SER A 244 0.17 6.33 5.06
CA SER A 244 0.19 6.06 6.50
C SER A 244 1.60 6.04 7.11
N ALA A 245 2.60 6.53 6.39
CA ALA A 245 3.98 6.72 6.86
C ALA A 245 4.26 8.21 7.14
N PRO A 246 4.05 8.70 8.38
CA PRO A 246 4.36 10.09 8.74
C PRO A 246 5.87 10.34 8.74
N ASN A 247 6.29 11.59 8.47
CA ASN A 247 7.69 11.98 8.33
C ASN A 247 8.50 10.98 7.49
N TYR A 248 7.96 10.61 6.33
CA TYR A 248 8.50 9.55 5.50
C TYR A 248 9.98 9.75 5.19
N CYS A 249 10.75 8.67 5.25
CA CYS A 249 12.21 8.66 5.09
C CYS A 249 12.96 9.64 6.01
N ASP A 250 12.38 10.01 7.17
CA ASP A 250 12.90 10.96 8.15
C ASP A 250 13.10 12.40 7.64
N VAL A 251 12.59 12.74 6.45
CA VAL A 251 12.87 14.03 5.78
C VAL A 251 11.63 14.71 5.20
N TYR A 252 10.57 13.97 4.87
CA TYR A 252 9.42 14.55 4.18
C TYR A 252 8.57 15.45 5.07
N ASN A 253 8.64 15.28 6.40
CA ASN A 253 7.86 16.03 7.38
C ASN A 253 6.34 16.04 7.12
N ASN A 254 5.84 15.02 6.41
CA ASN A 254 4.42 14.82 6.14
C ASN A 254 3.70 14.22 7.35
N LYS A 255 2.38 14.36 7.38
CA LYS A 255 1.51 13.60 8.28
C LYS A 255 1.24 12.21 7.72
N GLY A 256 0.87 11.28 8.58
CA GLY A 256 0.24 10.02 8.21
C GLY A 256 -1.27 10.15 8.37
N ALA A 257 -2.05 9.38 7.61
CA ALA A 257 -3.49 9.29 7.82
C ALA A 257 -4.01 7.86 7.66
N VAL A 258 -5.16 7.60 8.25
CA VAL A 258 -5.99 6.40 8.00
C VAL A 258 -7.41 6.82 7.65
N LEU A 259 -8.08 5.98 6.87
CA LEU A 259 -9.47 6.18 6.49
C LEU A 259 -10.38 5.27 7.31
N LYS A 260 -11.28 5.84 8.08
CA LYS A 260 -12.20 5.10 8.96
C LYS A 260 -13.59 5.14 8.37
N PHE A 261 -14.15 3.97 8.11
CA PHE A 261 -15.52 3.81 7.68
C PHE A 261 -16.34 3.19 8.81
N ASP A 262 -17.31 3.93 9.32
CA ASP A 262 -18.22 3.50 10.39
C ASP A 262 -19.62 4.10 10.15
N ASN A 263 -20.67 3.29 10.25
CA ASN A 263 -22.07 3.71 10.09
C ASN A 263 -22.32 4.62 8.86
N ASN A 264 -21.83 4.20 7.68
CA ASN A 264 -21.90 4.95 6.42
C ASN A 264 -21.20 6.32 6.41
N THR A 265 -20.39 6.61 7.43
CA THR A 265 -19.58 7.81 7.52
C THR A 265 -18.13 7.46 7.24
N LEU A 266 -17.51 8.24 6.35
CA LEU A 266 -16.09 8.14 6.03
C LEU A 266 -15.36 9.31 6.69
N ASN A 267 -14.41 8.98 7.56
CA ASN A 267 -13.63 9.94 8.33
C ASN A 267 -12.14 9.71 8.07
N ILE A 268 -11.38 10.79 7.87
CA ILE A 268 -9.92 10.71 7.75
C ILE A 268 -9.31 11.12 9.07
N GLN A 269 -8.54 10.21 9.67
CA GLN A 269 -7.84 10.46 10.92
C GLN A 269 -6.34 10.58 10.65
N GLN A 270 -5.81 11.80 10.81
CA GLN A 270 -4.39 12.10 10.68
C GLN A 270 -3.62 11.80 11.98
N PHE A 271 -2.32 11.54 11.85
CA PHE A 271 -1.39 11.37 12.97
C PHE A 271 0.03 11.81 12.59
N SER A 272 0.81 12.18 13.60
CA SER A 272 2.22 12.56 13.46
C SER A 272 3.16 11.39 13.73
N PHE A 273 4.42 11.54 13.31
CA PHE A 273 5.44 10.52 13.49
C PHE A 273 5.79 10.30 14.96
N SER A 274 6.34 9.13 15.24
CA SER A 274 6.84 8.69 16.53
C SER A 274 8.37 8.55 16.47
N PRO A 275 9.11 8.89 17.54
CA PRO A 275 10.54 8.63 17.59
C PRO A 275 10.83 7.13 17.45
N HIS A 276 11.89 6.79 16.72
CA HIS A 276 12.38 5.42 16.59
C HIS A 276 13.90 5.35 16.85
N PRO A 277 14.45 4.16 17.17
CA PRO A 277 15.88 3.97 17.26
C PRO A 277 16.59 4.30 15.96
N TYR A 278 17.79 4.85 16.08
CA TYR A 278 18.62 5.18 14.94
C TYR A 278 19.38 3.95 14.43
N HIS A 279 19.36 3.76 13.11
CA HIS A 279 20.23 2.82 12.40
C HIS A 279 21.15 3.59 11.45
N LEU A 280 22.41 3.17 11.38
CA LEU A 280 23.29 3.63 10.30
C LEU A 280 22.77 3.11 8.96
N PRO A 281 23.00 3.85 7.86
CA PRO A 281 22.57 3.44 6.52
C PRO A 281 23.00 2.00 6.19
N ASN A 282 22.11 1.23 5.57
CA ASN A 282 22.32 -0.16 5.18
C ASN A 282 22.78 -1.06 6.33
N PHE A 283 22.31 -0.78 7.56
CA PHE A 283 22.63 -1.54 8.77
C PHE A 283 24.14 -1.67 9.05
N MET A 284 24.93 -0.70 8.59
CA MET A 284 26.37 -0.68 8.76
C MET A 284 26.76 -0.63 10.24
N ASN A 285 27.76 -1.41 10.64
CA ASN A 285 28.32 -1.31 12.00
C ASN A 285 29.26 -0.09 12.12
N LEU A 286 29.52 0.32 13.37
CA LEU A 286 30.34 1.50 13.66
C LEU A 286 31.78 1.39 13.12
N PHE A 287 32.38 0.19 13.14
CA PHE A 287 33.75 -0.01 12.63
C PHE A 287 33.83 0.23 11.13
N THR A 288 32.91 -0.34 10.35
CA THR A 288 32.84 -0.10 8.90
C THR A 288 32.60 1.38 8.59
N CYS A 289 31.72 2.04 9.34
CA CYS A 289 31.46 3.48 9.17
C CYS A 289 32.72 4.33 9.45
N LEU A 290 33.43 4.04 10.55
CA LEU A 290 34.64 4.75 10.92
C LEU A 290 35.81 4.48 9.96
N LEU A 291 35.97 3.24 9.49
CA LEU A 291 37.00 2.89 8.49
C LEU A 291 36.76 3.61 7.16
N ASN A 292 35.51 3.72 6.72
CA ASN A 292 35.16 4.48 5.51
C ASN A 292 35.40 5.98 5.66
N ARG A 293 35.41 6.51 6.90
CA ARG A 293 35.70 7.92 7.21
C ARG A 293 37.18 8.19 7.50
N GLY A 294 37.99 7.14 7.69
CA GLY A 294 39.41 7.23 8.08
C GLY A 294 40.39 7.12 6.91
N LEU A 295 39.94 7.40 5.69
CA LEU A 295 40.75 7.42 4.46
C LEU A 295 40.92 8.83 3.85
N ASP A 296 40.79 9.86 4.68
CA ASP A 296 41.18 11.25 4.36
C ASP A 296 42.37 11.69 5.22
#